data_AF-A0A2S2N642-F1
#
_entry.id   AF-A0A2S2N642-F1
#
_cell.length_a   1.000
_cell.length_b   1.000
_cell.length_c   1.000
_cell.angle_alpha   90.00
_cell.angle_beta   90.00
_cell.angle_gamma   90.00
#
_symmetry.space_group_name_H-M   'P 1'
#
loop_
_entity.id
_entity.type
_entity.pdbx_description
1 polymer ?
#
loop_
_entity_poly.entity_id
_entity_poly.type
_entity_poly.pdbx_seq_one_letter_code
_entity_poly.pdbx_strand_id
1 'polypeptide(L)'
;KLRGFSWWPGRIVSWWMTGRSRAAEGTRWVMWFGDGKFSVVCVEKLLPLSSFASAFHQATYNKQPMYRKAIYEVLQVASSRAGKIFPACPENDETDTSKVVEIQNKQMIEWALGGFQPSGPKGLEPPEEERNPYKEVYTEMWVEPEAAAYASPPPA
;
A
#
# COMPACT_ATOMS: atom_id res chain seq x y z
N LYS A 1 4.57 4.74 11.21
CA LYS A 1 5.24 4.13 12.37
C LYS A 1 4.29 4.08 13.55
N LEU A 2 4.00 2.88 14.05
CA LEU A 2 3.25 2.68 15.28
C LEU A 2 4.21 2.63 16.48
N ARG A 3 3.77 3.09 17.65
CA ARG A 3 4.58 3.07 18.87
C ARG A 3 4.93 1.62 19.25
N GLY A 4 6.20 1.36 19.57
CA GLY A 4 6.68 0.02 19.93
C GLY A 4 7.05 -0.87 18.75
N PHE A 5 6.87 -0.40 17.51
CA PHE A 5 7.20 -1.15 16.30
C PHE A 5 8.25 -0.42 15.45
N SER A 6 9.00 -1.19 14.65
CA SER A 6 9.79 -0.66 13.54
C SER A 6 8.89 0.07 12.53
N TRP A 7 9.48 0.86 11.63
CA TRP A 7 8.76 1.28 10.44
C TRP A 7 8.25 0.03 9.71
N TRP A 8 6.97 0.01 9.33
CA TRP A 8 6.35 -1.14 8.68
C TRP A 8 5.77 -0.68 7.33
N PRO A 9 5.92 -1.47 6.26
CA PRO A 9 5.37 -1.10 4.96
C PRO A 9 3.85 -1.24 4.95
N GLY A 10 3.16 -0.28 4.36
CA GLY A 10 1.71 -0.31 4.20
C GLY A 10 1.26 0.52 3.01
N ARG A 11 0.00 0.32 2.63
CA ARG A 11 -0.67 1.10 1.58
C ARG A 11 -1.77 1.97 2.19
N ILE A 12 -1.87 3.22 1.74
CA ILE A 12 -3.02 4.06 2.08
C ILE A 12 -4.24 3.48 1.35
N VAL A 13 -5.35 3.34 2.07
CA VAL A 13 -6.60 2.76 1.55
C VAL A 13 -7.79 3.64 1.87
N SER A 14 -8.88 3.40 1.15
CA SER A 14 -10.18 3.99 1.46
C SER A 14 -10.73 3.47 2.78
N TRP A 15 -11.50 4.29 3.49
CA TRP A 15 -12.28 3.83 4.65
C TRP A 15 -13.34 2.80 4.24
N TRP A 16 -13.82 2.85 2.99
CA TRP A 16 -14.75 1.85 2.44
C TRP A 16 -14.16 0.43 2.50
N MET A 17 -12.87 0.28 2.20
CA MET A 17 -12.19 -1.03 2.28
C MET A 17 -12.08 -1.56 3.71
N THR A 18 -12.14 -0.69 4.72
CA THR A 18 -11.98 -1.10 6.11
C THR A 18 -13.31 -1.48 6.77
N GLY A 19 -14.45 -1.14 6.15
CA GLY A 19 -15.78 -1.30 6.74
C GLY A 19 -15.99 -0.45 8.00
N ARG A 20 -15.21 0.63 8.17
CA ARG A 20 -15.21 1.50 9.36
C ARG A 20 -15.39 2.95 8.99
N SER A 21 -15.62 3.80 9.99
CA SER A 21 -15.78 5.23 9.82
C SER A 21 -14.58 5.90 9.14
N ARG A 22 -14.84 7.08 8.56
CA ARG A 22 -13.81 7.96 8.00
C ARG A 22 -12.71 8.23 9.02
N ALA A 23 -11.47 8.27 8.53
CA ALA A 23 -10.34 8.69 9.35
C ALA A 23 -10.47 10.18 9.70
N ALA A 24 -10.04 10.56 10.90
CA ALA A 24 -10.01 11.96 11.31
C ALA A 24 -9.07 12.79 10.41
N GLU A 25 -9.26 14.11 10.41
CA GLU A 25 -8.34 15.02 9.72
C GLU A 25 -6.90 14.80 10.19
N GLY A 26 -5.93 14.96 9.28
CA GLY A 26 -4.52 14.68 9.57
C GLY A 26 -4.16 13.19 9.73
N THR A 27 -5.10 12.26 9.50
CA THR A 27 -4.86 10.82 9.57
C THR A 27 -5.25 10.09 8.29
N ARG A 28 -4.75 8.87 8.09
CA ARG A 28 -5.07 8.00 6.95
C ARG A 28 -5.31 6.58 7.41
N TRP A 29 -6.22 5.89 6.74
CA TRP A 29 -6.32 4.43 6.84
C TRP A 29 -5.14 3.81 6.09
N VAL A 30 -4.42 2.93 6.78
CA VAL A 30 -3.30 2.17 6.23
C VAL A 30 -3.61 0.69 6.38
N MET A 31 -3.48 -0.06 5.28
CA MET A 31 -3.43 -1.51 5.28
C MET A 31 -1.96 -1.95 5.30
N TRP A 32 -1.59 -2.75 6.28
CA TRP A 32 -0.21 -3.22 6.45
C TRP A 32 0.07 -4.44 5.56
N PHE A 33 1.21 -4.44 4.88
CA PHE A 33 1.69 -5.64 4.21
C PHE A 33 2.11 -6.69 5.25
N GLY A 34 2.06 -7.97 4.87
CA GLY A 34 2.33 -9.12 5.72
C GLY A 34 1.05 -9.72 6.31
N ASP A 35 0.32 -8.95 7.13
CA ASP A 35 -0.88 -9.43 7.84
C ASP A 35 -2.21 -8.80 7.39
N GLY A 36 -2.18 -7.78 6.52
CA GLY A 36 -3.37 -7.16 5.95
C GLY A 36 -4.21 -6.35 6.94
N LYS A 37 -3.73 -6.12 8.17
CA LYS A 37 -4.50 -5.37 9.17
C LYS A 37 -4.60 -3.90 8.81
N PHE A 38 -5.68 -3.28 9.25
CA PHE A 38 -5.93 -1.86 9.07
C PHE A 38 -5.59 -1.06 10.33
N SER A 39 -5.06 0.15 10.16
CA SER A 39 -4.86 1.10 11.25
C SER A 39 -5.07 2.53 10.76
N VAL A 40 -5.53 3.40 11.66
CA VAL A 40 -5.52 4.85 11.45
C VAL A 40 -4.17 5.39 11.90
N VAL A 41 -3.48 6.12 11.03
CA VAL A 41 -2.12 6.62 11.28
C VAL A 41 -2.05 8.11 10.95
N CYS A 42 -1.45 8.91 11.82
CA CYS A 42 -1.18 10.33 11.56
C CYS A 42 -0.22 10.47 10.37
N VAL A 43 -0.46 11.47 9.52
CA VAL A 43 0.36 11.72 8.32
C VAL A 43 1.85 11.95 8.65
N GLU A 44 2.14 12.60 9.77
CA GLU A 44 3.52 12.84 10.27
C GLU A 44 4.25 11.55 10.68
N LYS A 45 3.50 10.46 10.89
CA LYS A 45 4.03 9.13 11.17
C LYS A 45 4.08 8.27 9.92
N LEU A 46 3.93 8.82 8.73
CA LEU A 46 4.06 8.12 7.46
C LEU A 46 5.28 8.66 6.70
N LEU A 47 5.93 7.76 5.97
CA LEU A 47 6.97 8.09 5.00
C LEU A 47 6.57 7.47 3.67
N PRO A 48 6.90 8.13 2.53
CA PRO A 48 6.74 7.49 1.24
C PRO A 48 7.66 6.28 1.13
N LEU A 49 7.28 5.30 0.31
CA LEU A 49 8.10 4.10 0.10
C LEU A 49 9.49 4.46 -0.47
N SER A 50 9.61 5.55 -1.21
CA SER A 50 10.89 6.07 -1.72
C SER A 50 11.92 6.38 -0.62
N SER A 51 11.48 6.58 0.64
CA SER A 51 12.37 6.73 1.80
C SER A 51 12.89 5.39 2.36
N PHE A 52 12.85 4.30 1.58
CA PHE A 52 13.18 2.94 1.99
C PHE A 52 14.51 2.83 2.76
N ALA A 53 15.59 3.43 2.27
CA ALA A 53 16.91 3.36 2.91
C ALA A 53 16.93 3.90 4.35
N SER A 54 16.06 4.87 4.67
CA SER A 54 15.96 5.45 6.02
C SER A 54 15.01 4.68 6.95
N ALA A 55 14.05 3.95 6.38
CA ALA A 55 12.99 3.28 7.13
C ALA A 55 13.25 1.78 7.31
N PHE A 56 13.94 1.15 6.35
CA PHE A 56 14.24 -0.27 6.36
C PHE A 56 15.14 -0.64 7.55
N HIS A 57 14.70 -1.63 8.34
CA HIS A 57 15.42 -2.06 9.52
C HIS A 57 15.92 -3.50 9.39
N GLN A 58 17.21 -3.66 9.05
CA GLN A 58 17.85 -4.95 8.80
C GLN A 58 17.68 -5.95 9.97
N ALA A 59 17.81 -5.48 11.21
CA ALA A 59 17.70 -6.36 12.37
C ALA A 59 16.27 -6.92 12.54
N THR A 60 15.22 -6.15 12.18
CA THR A 60 13.85 -6.66 12.16
C THR A 60 13.65 -7.64 11.02
N TYR A 61 14.20 -7.34 9.83
CA TYR A 61 14.17 -8.25 8.68
C TYR A 61 14.76 -9.62 9.01
N ASN A 62 15.93 -9.67 9.65
CA ASN A 62 16.58 -10.94 9.99
C ASN A 62 15.77 -11.75 11.03
N LYS A 63 15.12 -11.08 11.99
CA LYS A 63 14.47 -11.73 13.14
C LYS A 63 12.99 -12.05 12.94
N GLN A 64 12.26 -11.29 12.13
CA GLN A 64 10.80 -11.39 12.03
C GLN A 64 10.37 -11.88 10.64
N PRO A 65 9.88 -13.14 10.51
CA PRO A 65 9.34 -13.65 9.25
C PRO A 65 8.24 -12.76 8.67
N MET A 66 7.40 -12.18 9.54
CA MET A 66 6.32 -11.30 9.11
C MET A 66 6.83 -10.01 8.47
N TYR A 67 7.93 -9.44 8.98
CA TYR A 67 8.55 -8.28 8.35
C TYR A 67 9.15 -8.62 7.00
N ARG A 68 9.78 -9.80 6.86
CA ARG A 68 10.28 -10.29 5.56
C ARG A 68 9.16 -10.42 4.54
N LYS A 69 8.05 -11.04 4.91
CA LYS A 69 6.85 -11.15 4.07
C LYS A 69 6.34 -9.76 3.66
N ALA A 70 6.24 -8.83 4.61
CA ALA A 70 5.76 -7.49 4.35
C ALA A 70 6.67 -6.71 3.37
N ILE A 71 7.99 -6.87 3.48
CA ILE A 71 8.97 -6.28 2.57
C ILE A 71 8.86 -6.91 1.17
N TYR A 72 8.74 -8.23 1.06
CA TYR A 72 8.54 -8.90 -0.22
C TYR A 72 7.28 -8.38 -0.93
N GLU A 73 6.14 -8.37 -0.24
CA GLU A 73 4.86 -7.95 -0.82
C GLU A 73 4.88 -6.49 -1.29
N VAL A 74 5.40 -5.56 -0.48
CA VAL A 74 5.45 -4.14 -0.87
C VAL A 74 6.38 -3.92 -2.06
N LEU A 75 7.51 -4.64 -2.12
CA LEU A 75 8.46 -4.50 -3.22
C LEU A 75 7.95 -5.16 -4.50
N GLN A 76 7.12 -6.21 -4.42
CA GLN A 76 6.46 -6.81 -5.60
C GLN A 76 5.47 -5.81 -6.23
N VAL A 77 4.67 -5.14 -5.39
CA VAL A 77 3.77 -4.07 -5.86
C VAL A 77 4.58 -2.92 -6.46
N ALA A 78 5.65 -2.50 -5.78
CA ALA A 78 6.52 -1.42 -6.26
C ALA A 78 7.17 -1.76 -7.60
N SER A 79 7.68 -2.98 -7.77
CA SER A 79 8.34 -3.40 -9.00
C SER A 79 7.36 -3.52 -10.16
N SER A 80 6.15 -4.02 -9.91
CA SER A 80 5.08 -4.06 -10.89
C SER A 80 4.73 -2.65 -11.40
N ARG A 81 4.54 -1.68 -10.49
CA ARG A 81 4.28 -0.27 -10.86
C ARG A 81 5.43 0.37 -11.61
N ALA A 82 6.66 0.09 -11.19
CA ALA A 82 7.87 0.63 -11.81
C ALA A 82 8.26 -0.05 -13.13
N GLY A 83 7.55 -1.13 -13.53
CA GLY A 83 7.97 -1.98 -14.64
C GLY A 83 9.32 -2.66 -14.43
N LYS A 84 9.75 -2.82 -13.17
CA LYS A 84 11.05 -3.41 -12.82
C LYS A 84 10.96 -4.93 -12.87
N ILE A 85 11.71 -5.52 -13.79
CA ILE A 85 11.86 -6.97 -13.92
C ILE A 85 13.11 -7.42 -13.16
N PHE A 86 12.96 -8.45 -12.33
CA PHE A 86 14.09 -9.13 -11.67
C PHE A 86 14.34 -10.47 -12.37
N PRO A 87 15.59 -10.77 -12.76
CA PRO A 87 15.91 -12.03 -13.41
C PRO A 87 15.62 -13.19 -12.45
N ALA A 88 14.93 -14.22 -12.94
CA ALA A 88 14.84 -15.48 -12.22
C ALA A 88 16.24 -16.10 -12.10
N CYS A 89 16.56 -16.67 -10.93
CA CYS A 89 17.79 -17.45 -10.78
C CYS A 89 17.71 -18.64 -11.76
N PRO A 90 18.79 -18.96 -12.52
CA PRO A 90 18.77 -20.13 -13.39
C PRO A 90 18.43 -21.38 -12.59
N GLU A 91 17.52 -22.20 -13.13
CA GLU A 91 17.17 -23.53 -12.63
C GLU A 91 18.46 -24.33 -12.46
N ASN A 92 18.91 -24.49 -11.22
CA ASN A 92 19.89 -25.49 -10.87
C ASN A 92 19.32 -26.29 -9.72
N ASP A 93 18.85 -27.49 -10.06
CA ASP A 93 18.12 -28.48 -9.26
C ASP A 93 16.84 -28.01 -8.55
N GLU A 94 15.73 -28.70 -8.85
CA GLU A 94 14.33 -28.50 -8.42
C GLU A 94 14.06 -28.51 -6.89
N THR A 95 15.08 -28.42 -6.03
CA THR A 95 14.93 -28.70 -4.59
C THR A 95 14.92 -27.49 -3.66
N ASP A 96 15.11 -26.25 -4.14
CA ASP A 96 15.16 -25.12 -3.21
C ASP A 96 14.50 -23.82 -3.70
N THR A 97 13.19 -23.89 -3.92
CA THR A 97 12.31 -22.72 -4.15
C THR A 97 12.51 -21.62 -3.09
N SER A 98 12.88 -22.00 -1.86
CA SER A 98 13.15 -21.05 -0.77
C SER A 98 14.39 -20.19 -1.07
N LYS A 99 15.48 -20.79 -1.57
CA LYS A 99 16.69 -20.04 -1.97
C LYS A 99 16.41 -19.08 -3.12
N VAL A 100 15.57 -19.45 -4.10
CA VAL A 100 15.22 -18.57 -5.22
C VAL A 100 14.48 -17.33 -4.73
N VAL A 101 13.51 -17.51 -3.81
CA VAL A 101 12.76 -16.40 -3.20
C VAL A 101 13.67 -15.50 -2.37
N GLU A 102 14.66 -16.06 -1.67
CA GLU A 102 15.64 -15.26 -0.91
C GLU A 102 16.55 -14.43 -1.83
N ILE A 103 17.03 -15.00 -2.93
CA ILE A 103 17.86 -14.29 -3.92
C ILE A 103 17.07 -13.14 -4.55
N GLN A 104 15.84 -13.41 -4.98
CA GLN A 104 14.97 -12.37 -5.55
C GLN A 104 14.69 -11.26 -4.54
N ASN A 105 14.37 -11.61 -3.29
CA ASN A 105 14.16 -10.63 -2.22
C ASN A 105 15.38 -9.72 -2.01
N LYS A 106 16.58 -10.30 -2.00
CA LYS A 106 17.82 -9.54 -1.86
C LYS A 106 17.98 -8.52 -2.99
N GLN A 107 17.74 -8.93 -4.25
CA GLN A 107 17.81 -8.04 -5.41
C GLN A 107 16.77 -6.90 -5.32
N MET A 108 15.56 -7.20 -4.85
CA MET A 108 14.52 -6.18 -4.66
C MET A 108 14.89 -5.17 -3.57
N ILE A 109 15.48 -5.64 -2.46
CA ILE A 109 15.96 -4.79 -1.37
C ILE A 109 17.12 -3.90 -1.86
N GLU A 110 18.09 -4.46 -2.58
CA GLU A 110 19.20 -3.71 -3.17
C GLU A 110 18.68 -2.63 -4.13
N TRP A 111 17.69 -2.94 -4.97
CA TRP A 111 17.04 -1.97 -5.85
C TRP A 111 16.35 -0.84 -5.08
N ALA A 112 15.64 -1.16 -3.99
CA ALA A 112 14.97 -0.18 -3.15
C ALA A 112 15.95 0.70 -2.37
N LEU A 113 17.03 0.11 -1.83
CA LEU A 113 18.14 0.84 -1.20
C LEU A 113 18.87 1.75 -2.19
N GLY A 114 18.99 1.31 -3.45
CA GLY A 114 19.52 2.10 -4.57
C GLY A 114 18.58 3.18 -5.10
N GLY A 115 17.46 3.44 -4.42
CA GLY A 115 16.55 4.53 -4.78
C GLY A 115 15.63 4.22 -5.96
N PHE A 116 15.29 2.95 -6.18
CA PHE A 116 14.28 2.51 -7.15
C PHE A 116 14.60 2.82 -8.62
N GLN A 117 15.88 2.83 -8.99
CA GLN A 117 16.32 3.15 -10.35
C GLN A 117 15.86 2.10 -11.40
N PRO A 118 15.58 2.50 -12.65
CA PRO A 118 15.78 3.84 -13.23
C PRO A 118 14.58 4.80 -13.06
N SER A 119 13.41 4.30 -12.69
CA SER A 119 12.19 5.13 -12.58
C SER A 119 12.21 6.04 -11.34
N GLY A 120 12.95 5.65 -10.31
CA GLY A 120 13.04 6.37 -9.05
C GLY A 120 11.68 6.44 -8.34
N PRO A 121 11.49 7.43 -7.44
CA PRO A 121 10.25 7.60 -6.69
C PRO A 121 8.99 7.71 -7.56
N LYS A 122 9.10 8.27 -8.76
CA LYS A 122 7.97 8.45 -9.70
C LYS A 122 7.36 7.12 -10.13
N GLY A 123 8.17 6.08 -10.32
CA GLY A 123 7.69 4.75 -10.68
C GLY A 123 6.93 4.02 -9.57
N LEU A 124 6.90 4.57 -8.35
CA LEU A 124 6.19 3.98 -7.22
C LEU A 124 4.77 4.53 -7.04
N GLU A 125 4.46 5.62 -7.73
CA GLU A 125 3.16 6.28 -7.63
C GLU A 125 2.05 5.29 -8.01
N PRO A 126 0.91 5.29 -7.27
CA PRO A 126 -0.22 4.45 -7.64
C PRO A 126 -0.74 4.84 -9.04
N PRO A 127 -1.12 3.85 -9.88
CA PRO A 127 -1.82 4.13 -11.13
C PRO A 127 -3.17 4.80 -10.85
N GLU A 128 -3.76 5.46 -11.85
CA GLU A 128 -4.92 6.34 -11.66
C GLU A 128 -6.13 5.62 -11.06
N GLU A 129 -6.28 4.33 -11.37
CA GLU A 129 -7.30 3.42 -10.85
C GLU A 129 -7.14 3.17 -9.34
N GLU A 130 -5.90 3.17 -8.85
CA GLU A 130 -5.58 3.08 -7.42
C GLU A 130 -5.51 4.46 -6.75
N ARG A 131 -5.50 5.54 -7.54
CA ARG A 131 -5.27 6.93 -7.12
C ARG A 131 -6.54 7.67 -6.73
N ASN A 132 -7.67 7.02 -6.36
CA ASN A 132 -8.66 7.70 -5.51
C ASN A 132 -9.74 6.79 -4.87
N PRO A 133 -10.07 6.99 -3.58
CA PRO A 133 -11.25 6.42 -2.92
C PRO A 133 -12.65 6.96 -3.31
N TYR A 134 -12.82 7.79 -4.34
CA TYR A 134 -14.13 8.42 -4.66
C TYR A 134 -14.52 8.50 -6.15
N LYS A 135 -13.82 7.81 -7.06
CA LYS A 135 -14.01 8.06 -8.51
C LYS A 135 -15.25 7.40 -9.14
N GLU A 136 -15.87 6.38 -8.53
CA GLU A 136 -16.93 5.60 -9.21
C GLU A 136 -18.33 5.69 -8.60
N VAL A 137 -18.52 6.11 -7.35
CA VAL A 137 -19.83 5.91 -6.68
C VAL A 137 -20.76 7.13 -6.74
N TYR A 138 -20.25 8.34 -7.03
CA TYR A 138 -21.08 9.56 -6.91
C TYR A 138 -21.54 10.19 -8.22
N THR A 139 -20.99 9.82 -9.38
CA THR A 139 -21.43 10.42 -10.65
C THR A 139 -22.75 9.83 -11.15
N GLU A 140 -23.08 8.56 -10.81
CA GLU A 140 -24.27 7.89 -11.36
C GLU A 140 -25.40 7.66 -10.35
N MET A 141 -25.17 7.82 -9.04
CA MET A 141 -26.21 7.63 -8.02
C MET A 141 -26.94 8.91 -7.59
N TRP A 142 -26.58 10.06 -8.17
CA TRP A 142 -27.33 11.31 -8.01
C TRP A 142 -28.00 11.69 -9.34
N VAL A 143 -28.94 10.87 -9.79
CA VAL A 143 -30.11 11.44 -10.47
C VAL A 143 -30.96 11.98 -9.34
N GLU A 144 -30.92 13.30 -9.14
CA GLU A 144 -31.88 14.00 -8.29
C GLU A 144 -33.28 13.54 -8.74
N PRO A 145 -34.07 12.85 -7.89
CA PRO A 145 -35.43 12.53 -8.27
C PRO A 145 -36.11 13.87 -8.52
N GLU A 146 -36.49 14.08 -9.78
CA GLU A 146 -37.24 15.24 -10.25
C GLU A 146 -38.26 15.62 -9.19
N ALA A 147 -38.06 16.81 -8.63
CA ALA A 147 -38.80 17.40 -7.52
C ALA A 147 -40.07 16.62 -7.17
N ALA A 148 -39.97 15.73 -6.17
CA ALA A 148 -41.16 15.22 -5.50
C ALA A 148 -41.87 16.47 -4.95
N ALA A 149 -42.89 16.93 -5.68
CA ALA A 149 -43.68 18.08 -5.35
C ALA A 149 -44.22 17.84 -3.94
N TYR A 150 -43.62 18.52 -2.96
CA TYR A 150 -44.17 18.60 -1.62
C TYR A 150 -45.49 19.37 -1.75
N ALA A 151 -46.58 18.64 -1.98
CA ALA A 151 -47.91 19.18 -1.81
C ALA A 151 -48.03 19.61 -0.35
N SER A 152 -48.26 20.91 -0.13
CA SER A 152 -48.41 21.47 1.21
C SER A 152 -49.57 20.77 1.93
N PRO A 153 -49.45 20.45 3.23
CA PRO A 153 -50.54 19.85 3.97
C PRO A 153 -51.74 20.81 4.04
N PRO A 154 -52.98 20.29 3.97
CA PRO A 154 -54.17 21.13 3.95
C PRO A 154 -54.36 21.86 5.31
N PRO A 155 -54.89 23.09 5.30
CA PRO A 155 -55.13 23.86 6.51
C PRO A 155 -56.26 23.25 7.37
N ALA A 156 -56.16 23.49 8.69
CA ALA A 156 -56.98 22.91 9.75
C ALA A 156 -58.47 23.30 9.70
#